data_AF-A0A7C4RXT9-F1
#
_entry.id   AF-A0A7C4RXT9-F1
#
_cell.length_a   1.000
_cell.length_b   1.000
_cell.length_c   1.000
_cell.angle_alpha   90.00
_cell.angle_beta   90.00
_cell.angle_gamma   90.00
#
_symmetry.space_group_name_H-M   'P 1'
#
loop_
_entity.id
_entity.type
_entity.pdbx_description
1 polymer ?
#
loop_
_entity_poly.entity_id
_entity_poly.type
_entity_poly.pdbx_seq_one_letter_code
_entity_poly.pdbx_strand_id
1 'polypeptide(L)'
;MTVKNLKTLSSLKNSKSGFTLLELLVAIAIIALLIVVAVYLTPARSVVSNTKAVQVAQNFVNLKKAVEAYFQTEDNALSNVQELADKKYISHVPNGFSIIVDGSDELGNYKVQIIYLKDDVDFEKVKGMLPDVEEGTSNGTRAIVYTFNVRK
;
A
#
# COMPACT_ATOMS: atom_id res chain seq x y z
N MET A 1 -82.18 -19.86 28.09
CA MET A 1 -80.79 -20.34 28.02
C MET A 1 -80.32 -20.14 26.58
N THR A 2 -79.17 -19.49 26.44
CA THR A 2 -78.76 -18.66 25.30
C THR A 2 -77.83 -19.42 24.36
N VAL A 3 -78.09 -19.40 23.05
CA VAL A 3 -77.09 -19.74 22.03
C VAL A 3 -77.02 -18.66 20.96
N LYS A 4 -76.53 -17.49 21.35
CA LYS A 4 -75.85 -16.56 20.43
C LYS A 4 -74.45 -17.10 20.28
N ASN A 5 -74.09 -17.67 19.13
CA ASN A 5 -72.67 -17.88 18.87
C ASN A 5 -72.31 -17.98 17.39
N LEU A 6 -71.24 -17.23 17.05
CA LEU A 6 -70.23 -17.52 16.03
C LEU A 6 -70.40 -17.00 14.58
N LYS A 7 -71.15 -15.92 14.33
CA LYS A 7 -71.18 -15.29 12.98
C LYS A 7 -70.33 -14.01 12.82
N THR A 8 -69.28 -13.83 13.61
CA THR A 8 -68.44 -12.60 13.56
C THR A 8 -66.93 -12.82 13.53
N LEU A 9 -66.43 -14.00 13.14
CA LEU A 9 -64.98 -14.21 12.97
C LEU A 9 -64.58 -14.58 11.53
N SER A 10 -65.48 -14.41 10.56
CA SER A 10 -65.27 -14.83 9.17
C SER A 10 -64.72 -13.72 8.27
N SER A 11 -63.86 -12.82 8.75
CA SER A 11 -63.13 -11.92 7.84
C SER A 11 -61.93 -11.24 8.50
N LEU A 12 -60.91 -12.01 8.86
CA LEU A 12 -59.54 -11.54 8.72
C LEU A 12 -59.01 -12.17 7.44
N LYS A 13 -59.36 -11.55 6.30
CA LYS A 13 -58.81 -11.91 5.00
C LYS A 13 -57.31 -11.62 5.04
N ASN A 14 -56.53 -12.63 5.38
CA ASN A 14 -55.08 -12.62 5.20
C ASN A 14 -54.81 -12.61 3.69
N SER A 15 -54.68 -11.42 3.09
CA SER A 15 -54.23 -11.27 1.71
C SER A 15 -52.76 -11.67 1.66
N LYS A 16 -52.48 -12.95 1.44
CA LYS A 16 -51.14 -13.41 1.07
C LYS A 16 -50.84 -12.94 -0.34
N SER A 17 -50.35 -11.71 -0.48
CA SER A 17 -49.67 -11.25 -1.70
C SER A 17 -48.31 -11.94 -1.74
N GLY A 18 -48.18 -12.95 -2.60
CA GLY A 18 -46.90 -13.58 -2.89
C GLY A 18 -46.12 -12.76 -3.91
N PHE A 19 -44.79 -12.81 -3.83
CA PHE A 19 -43.90 -12.30 -4.87
C PHE A 19 -44.11 -13.10 -6.16
N THR A 20 -44.12 -12.40 -7.30
CA THR A 20 -44.15 -13.03 -8.62
C THR A 20 -42.73 -13.43 -9.04
N LEU A 21 -42.62 -14.47 -9.88
CA LEU A 21 -41.34 -14.86 -10.47
C LEU A 21 -40.74 -13.73 -11.34
N LEU A 22 -41.60 -12.90 -11.94
CA LEU A 22 -41.19 -11.77 -12.76
C LEU A 22 -40.50 -10.69 -11.93
N GLU A 23 -41.04 -10.37 -10.75
CA GLU A 23 -40.42 -9.40 -9.84
C GLU A 23 -39.03 -9.87 -9.38
N LEU A 24 -38.88 -11.16 -9.06
CA LEU A 24 -37.58 -11.70 -8.71
C LEU A 24 -36.61 -11.63 -9.90
N LEU A 25 -37.06 -11.97 -11.11
CA LEU A 25 -36.26 -11.94 -12.33
C LEU A 25 -35.76 -10.53 -12.67
N VAL A 26 -36.63 -9.53 -12.59
CA VAL A 26 -36.26 -8.14 -12.87
C VAL A 26 -35.35 -7.61 -11.76
N ALA A 27 -35.60 -7.96 -10.50
CA ALA A 27 -34.75 -7.55 -9.38
C ALA A 27 -33.31 -8.08 -9.54
N ILE A 28 -33.13 -9.36 -9.88
CA ILE A 28 -31.79 -9.91 -10.10
C ILE A 28 -31.10 -9.28 -11.32
N ALA A 29 -31.86 -8.95 -12.37
CA ALA A 29 -31.31 -8.28 -13.56
C ALA A 29 -30.82 -6.86 -13.23
N ILE A 30 -31.58 -6.10 -12.42
CA ILE A 30 -31.18 -4.75 -11.99
C ILE A 30 -29.97 -4.83 -11.05
N ILE A 31 -29.96 -5.76 -10.08
CA ILE A 31 -28.83 -5.92 -9.16
C ILE A 31 -27.56 -6.29 -9.94
N ALA A 32 -27.65 -7.22 -10.91
CA ALA A 32 -26.51 -7.59 -11.75
C ALA A 32 -25.97 -6.39 -12.55
N LEU A 33 -26.86 -5.59 -13.13
CA LEU A 33 -26.48 -4.37 -13.86
C LEU A 33 -25.77 -3.36 -12.94
N LEU A 34 -26.31 -3.14 -11.74
CA LEU A 34 -25.72 -2.22 -10.76
C LEU A 34 -24.32 -2.67 -10.32
N ILE A 35 -24.11 -3.96 -10.10
CA ILE A 35 -22.79 -4.51 -9.73
C ILE A 35 -21.78 -4.26 -10.85
N VAL A 36 -22.15 -4.52 -12.11
CA VAL A 36 -21.26 -4.29 -13.27
C VAL A 36 -20.84 -2.82 -13.33
N VAL A 37 -21.78 -1.90 -13.22
CA VAL A 37 -21.51 -0.46 -13.26
C VAL A 37 -20.60 -0.04 -12.10
N ALA A 38 -20.91 -0.48 -10.87
CA ALA A 38 -20.15 -0.10 -9.68
C ALA A 38 -18.69 -0.63 -9.69
N VAL A 39 -18.50 -1.88 -10.12
CA VAL A 39 -17.17 -2.53 -10.17
C VAL A 39 -16.32 -1.97 -11.32
N TYR A 40 -16.92 -1.68 -12.48
CA TYR A 40 -16.15 -1.24 -13.66
C TYR A 40 -15.80 0.25 -13.64
N LEU A 41 -16.61 1.09 -12.97
CA LEU A 41 -16.36 2.54 -12.87
C LEU A 41 -15.42 2.94 -11.73
N THR A 42 -15.07 2.04 -10.81
CA THR A 42 -14.10 2.34 -9.75
C THR A 42 -12.67 2.11 -10.27
N PRO A 43 -11.82 3.16 -10.40
CA PRO A 43 -10.45 3.00 -10.89
C PRO A 43 -9.57 2.35 -9.82
N ALA A 44 -9.62 1.02 -9.70
CA ALA A 44 -8.74 0.26 -8.80
C ALA A 44 -7.25 0.46 -9.14
N ARG A 45 -6.93 0.81 -10.39
CA ARG A 45 -5.55 0.95 -10.87
C ARG A 45 -4.82 2.18 -10.31
N SER A 46 -5.50 3.32 -10.11
CA SER A 46 -4.84 4.54 -9.62
C SER A 46 -4.48 4.44 -8.13
N VAL A 47 -5.37 3.85 -7.33
CA VAL A 47 -5.17 3.66 -5.88
C VAL A 47 -3.96 2.77 -5.60
N VAL A 48 -3.81 1.65 -6.33
CA VAL A 48 -2.68 0.72 -6.13
C VAL A 48 -1.34 1.36 -6.50
N SER A 49 -1.31 2.18 -7.56
CA SER A 49 -0.07 2.89 -7.93
C SER A 49 0.35 3.93 -6.88
N ASN A 50 -0.62 4.61 -6.27
CA ASN A 50 -0.36 5.60 -5.23
C ASN A 50 0.11 4.93 -3.93
N THR A 51 -0.51 3.81 -3.53
CA THR A 51 -0.10 3.10 -2.31
C THR A 51 1.30 2.53 -2.43
N LYS A 52 1.71 2.01 -3.59
CA LYS A 52 3.09 1.58 -3.82
C LYS A 52 4.09 2.73 -3.68
N ALA A 53 3.83 3.88 -4.29
CA ALA A 53 4.70 5.05 -4.17
C ALA A 53 4.85 5.52 -2.72
N VAL A 54 3.75 5.56 -1.97
CA VAL A 54 3.77 5.87 -0.52
C VAL A 54 4.61 4.85 0.24
N GLN A 55 4.44 3.55 -0.03
CA GLN A 55 5.22 2.50 0.63
C GLN A 55 6.73 2.63 0.34
N VAL A 56 7.10 2.91 -0.91
CA VAL A 56 8.50 3.11 -1.30
C VAL A 56 9.09 4.33 -0.60
N ALA A 57 8.40 5.47 -0.61
CA ALA A 57 8.83 6.68 0.08
C ALA A 57 9.01 6.46 1.59
N GLN A 58 8.06 5.77 2.23
CA GLN A 58 8.15 5.45 3.66
C GLN A 58 9.32 4.51 3.96
N ASN A 59 9.56 3.51 3.09
CA ASN A 59 10.70 2.61 3.23
C ASN A 59 12.04 3.35 3.11
N PHE A 60 12.18 4.31 2.19
CA PHE A 60 13.37 5.17 2.10
C PHE A 60 13.63 5.91 3.42
N VAL A 61 12.60 6.54 3.99
CA VAL A 61 12.72 7.28 5.26
C VAL A 61 13.07 6.35 6.42
N ASN A 62 12.44 5.17 6.49
CA ASN A 62 12.71 4.20 7.55
C ASN A 62 14.15 3.64 7.45
N LEU A 63 14.60 3.32 6.23
CA LEU A 63 15.95 2.84 6.00
C LEU A 63 16.99 3.92 6.30
N LYS A 64 16.74 5.18 5.92
CA LYS A 64 17.61 6.29 6.30
C LYS A 64 17.78 6.39 7.82
N LYS A 65 16.68 6.37 8.57
CA LYS A 65 16.73 6.41 10.04
C LYS A 65 17.51 5.22 10.62
N ALA A 66 17.33 4.03 10.06
CA ALA A 66 18.06 2.84 10.48
C ALA A 66 19.56 2.96 10.22
N VAL A 67 19.95 3.48 9.05
CA VAL A 67 21.35 3.78 8.70
C VAL A 67 21.93 4.82 9.67
N GLU A 68 21.23 5.93 9.91
CA GLU A 68 21.69 6.97 10.83
C GLU A 68 21.91 6.42 12.25
N ALA A 69 20.97 5.61 12.75
CA ALA A 69 21.10 4.96 14.06
C ALA A 69 22.28 3.96 14.10
N TYR A 70 22.49 3.22 13.02
CA TYR A 70 23.63 2.30 12.89
C TYR A 70 24.95 3.06 12.96
N PHE A 71 25.12 4.13 12.18
CA PHE A 71 26.36 4.93 12.18
C PHE A 71 26.64 5.65 13.51
N GLN A 72 25.60 5.96 14.29
CA GLN A 72 25.75 6.54 15.63
C GLN A 72 26.19 5.53 16.70
N THR A 73 25.89 4.25 16.49
CA THR A 73 26.08 3.21 17.52
C THR A 73 27.25 2.29 17.20
N GLU A 74 27.55 2.08 15.91
CA GLU A 74 28.48 1.05 15.44
C GLU A 74 29.79 1.66 14.94
N ASP A 75 30.88 0.97 15.26
CA ASP A 75 32.23 1.43 14.90
C ASP A 75 32.62 1.15 13.44
N ASN A 76 31.86 0.34 12.72
CA ASN A 76 32.16 -0.01 11.33
C ASN A 76 31.20 0.69 10.37
N ALA A 77 31.66 0.99 9.15
CA ALA A 77 30.77 1.43 8.08
C ALA A 77 29.84 0.28 7.66
N LEU A 78 28.60 0.63 7.32
CA LEU A 78 27.62 -0.34 6.86
C LEU A 78 28.07 -0.95 5.52
N SER A 79 28.16 -2.28 5.44
CA SER A 79 28.63 -2.95 4.22
C SER A 79 27.48 -3.28 3.25
N ASN A 80 26.29 -3.55 3.79
CA ASN A 80 25.12 -3.91 3.00
C ASN A 80 23.82 -3.67 3.80
N VAL A 81 22.68 -3.71 3.12
CA VAL A 81 21.36 -3.52 3.74
C VAL A 81 20.96 -4.66 4.69
N GLN A 82 21.51 -5.87 4.51
CA GLN A 82 21.19 -7.03 5.32
C GLN A 82 21.72 -6.90 6.75
N GLU A 83 22.85 -6.24 6.93
CA GLU A 83 23.44 -5.94 8.24
C GLU A 83 22.51 -5.15 9.15
N LEU A 84 21.68 -4.25 8.59
CA LEU A 84 20.64 -3.53 9.34
C LEU A 84 19.57 -4.48 9.89
N ALA A 85 19.22 -5.54 9.15
CA ALA A 85 18.24 -6.52 9.58
C ALA A 85 18.82 -7.49 10.62
N ASP A 86 20.06 -7.90 10.41
CA ASP A 86 20.76 -8.84 11.29
C ASP A 86 21.00 -8.21 12.67
N LYS A 87 21.43 -6.94 12.71
CA LYS A 87 21.60 -6.15 13.94
C LYS A 87 20.31 -5.51 14.49
N LYS A 88 19.14 -5.85 13.93
CA LYS A 88 17.80 -5.41 14.40
C LYS A 88 17.51 -3.91 14.33
N TYR A 89 18.22 -3.16 13.50
CA TYR A 89 17.83 -1.77 13.15
C TYR A 89 16.57 -1.74 12.28
N ILE A 90 16.31 -2.82 11.52
CA ILE A 90 15.06 -3.07 10.80
C ILE A 90 14.60 -4.52 11.00
N SER A 91 13.29 -4.77 10.90
CA SER A 91 12.74 -6.13 11.08
C SER A 91 13.03 -7.06 9.91
N HIS A 92 13.03 -6.53 8.69
CA HIS A 92 13.39 -7.25 7.47
C HIS A 92 13.81 -6.23 6.41
N VAL A 93 14.59 -6.66 5.42
CA VAL A 93 14.93 -5.83 4.26
C VAL A 93 13.69 -5.69 3.37
N PRO A 94 13.24 -4.47 3.02
CA PRO A 94 12.14 -4.30 2.07
C PRO A 94 12.54 -4.76 0.66
N ASN A 95 11.61 -5.42 -0.05
CA ASN A 95 11.91 -6.00 -1.35
C ASN A 95 12.30 -4.95 -2.41
N GLY A 96 13.41 -5.17 -3.10
CA GLY A 96 13.89 -4.28 -4.17
C GLY A 96 14.74 -3.11 -3.69
N PHE A 97 15.08 -3.05 -2.39
CA PHE A 97 15.98 -2.05 -1.83
C PHE A 97 17.41 -2.60 -1.71
N SER A 98 18.38 -1.75 -2.00
CA SER A 98 19.81 -1.96 -1.75
C SER A 98 20.41 -0.70 -1.14
N ILE A 99 21.54 -0.82 -0.47
CA ILE A 99 22.28 0.31 0.11
C ILE A 99 23.72 0.23 -0.36
N ILE A 100 24.25 1.37 -0.81
CA ILE A 100 25.65 1.57 -1.13
C ILE A 100 26.16 2.66 -0.19
N VAL A 101 27.28 2.39 0.49
CA VAL A 101 27.99 3.39 1.28
C VAL A 101 29.30 3.69 0.56
N ASP A 102 29.41 4.92 0.10
CA ASP A 102 30.68 5.45 -0.40
C ASP A 102 31.57 5.80 0.80
N GLY A 103 32.88 5.67 0.63
CA GLY A 103 33.87 5.89 1.69
C GLY A 103 33.77 7.26 2.36
N SER A 104 34.40 7.40 3.53
CA SER A 104 34.41 8.66 4.27
C SER A 104 35.23 9.73 3.56
N ASP A 105 34.71 10.95 3.52
CA ASP A 105 35.53 12.12 3.21
C ASP A 105 36.56 12.41 4.33
N GLU A 106 37.45 13.37 4.09
CA GLU A 106 38.48 13.80 5.05
C GLU A 106 37.89 14.35 6.37
N LEU A 107 36.58 14.60 6.41
CA LEU A 107 35.85 15.14 7.55
C LEU A 107 35.01 14.08 8.28
N GLY A 108 35.09 12.81 7.87
CA GLY A 108 34.35 11.69 8.48
C GLY A 108 32.87 11.60 8.04
N ASN A 109 32.48 12.28 6.96
CA ASN A 109 31.15 12.12 6.38
C ASN A 109 31.16 10.96 5.38
N TYR A 110 30.25 10.01 5.61
CA TYR A 110 29.97 8.91 4.69
C TYR A 110 28.80 9.31 3.80
N LYS A 111 28.97 9.17 2.48
CA LYS A 111 27.86 9.33 1.54
C LYS A 111 27.13 7.99 1.43
N VAL A 112 25.86 7.97 1.77
CA VAL A 112 25.01 6.78 1.71
C VAL A 112 23.96 6.95 0.62
N GLN A 113 23.81 5.93 -0.21
CA GLN A 113 22.82 5.85 -1.29
C GLN A 113 21.91 4.66 -1.04
N ILE A 114 20.63 4.91 -0.83
CA ILE A 114 19.60 3.87 -0.80
C ILE A 114 19.00 3.78 -2.20
N ILE A 115 18.95 2.58 -2.78
CA ILE A 115 18.56 2.36 -4.17
C ILE A 115 17.34 1.45 -4.20
N TYR A 116 16.30 1.88 -4.91
CA TYR A 116 15.15 1.05 -5.27
C TYR A 116 15.26 0.61 -6.73
N LEU A 117 15.34 -0.71 -6.94
CA LEU A 117 15.68 -1.33 -8.23
C LEU A 117 14.47 -1.79 -9.05
N LYS A 118 13.25 -1.67 -8.51
CA LYS A 118 12.05 -2.12 -9.20
C LYS A 118 11.42 -0.97 -9.98
N ASP A 119 11.12 -1.22 -11.26
CA ASP A 119 10.41 -0.29 -12.15
C ASP A 119 8.88 -0.48 -12.06
N ASP A 120 8.34 -0.72 -10.86
CA ASP A 120 6.90 -0.92 -10.64
C ASP A 120 6.21 0.26 -9.94
N VAL A 121 6.94 1.38 -9.80
CA VAL A 121 6.51 2.60 -9.12
C VAL A 121 6.88 3.82 -9.96
N ASP A 122 5.96 4.80 -9.99
CA ASP A 122 6.15 6.07 -10.70
C ASP A 122 7.09 7.00 -9.90
N PHE A 123 8.22 7.35 -10.50
CA PHE A 123 9.24 8.23 -9.91
C PHE A 123 8.67 9.59 -9.49
N GLU A 124 7.83 10.21 -10.31
CA GLU A 124 7.29 11.56 -10.02
C GLU A 124 6.42 11.55 -8.77
N LYS A 125 5.71 10.45 -8.52
CA LYS A 125 4.91 10.28 -7.29
C LYS A 125 5.80 10.15 -6.06
N VAL A 126 6.90 9.40 -6.17
CA VAL A 126 7.86 9.24 -5.07
C VAL A 126 8.58 10.56 -4.81
N LYS A 127 9.02 11.25 -5.85
CA LYS A 127 9.65 12.58 -5.77
C LYS A 127 8.75 13.64 -5.16
N GLY A 128 7.44 13.61 -5.49
CA GLY A 128 6.46 14.49 -4.86
C GLY A 128 6.32 14.29 -3.35
N MET A 129 6.67 13.10 -2.82
CA MET A 129 6.64 12.79 -1.39
C MET A 129 8.01 12.97 -0.72
N LEU A 130 9.09 12.66 -1.43
CA LEU A 130 10.46 12.74 -0.97
C LEU A 130 11.29 13.47 -2.06
N PRO A 131 11.46 14.80 -1.96
CA PRO A 131 12.03 15.60 -3.05
C PRO A 131 13.53 15.34 -3.30
N ASP A 132 14.22 14.78 -2.32
CA ASP A 132 15.66 14.48 -2.35
C ASP A 132 15.98 13.18 -3.10
N VAL A 133 14.99 12.52 -3.70
CA VAL A 133 15.21 11.34 -4.54
C VAL A 133 15.56 11.74 -5.96
N GLU A 134 16.49 11.00 -6.53
CA GLU A 134 16.97 11.19 -7.90
C GLU A 134 16.69 9.92 -8.72
N GLU A 135 16.54 10.12 -10.02
CA GLU A 135 16.43 8.99 -10.95
C GLU A 135 17.84 8.53 -11.31
N GLY A 136 18.13 7.26 -11.01
CA GLY A 136 19.39 6.61 -11.30
C GLY A 136 19.22 5.47 -12.28
N THR A 137 20.34 4.86 -12.66
CA THR A 137 20.36 3.61 -13.43
C THR A 137 21.27 2.63 -12.73
N SER A 138 20.79 1.41 -12.50
CA SER A 138 21.60 0.31 -11.96
C SER A 138 21.47 -0.89 -12.90
N ASN A 139 22.60 -1.35 -13.46
CA ASN A 139 22.65 -2.45 -14.43
C ASN A 139 21.70 -2.29 -15.64
N GLY A 140 21.51 -1.06 -16.13
CA GLY A 140 20.65 -0.77 -17.29
C GLY A 140 19.15 -0.68 -16.97
N THR A 141 18.75 -0.84 -15.70
CA THR A 141 17.37 -0.67 -15.25
C THR A 141 17.21 0.65 -14.51
N ARG A 142 16.06 1.32 -14.71
CA ARG A 142 15.69 2.53 -13.97
C ARG A 142 15.65 2.24 -12.47
N ALA A 143 16.26 3.12 -11.69
CA ALA A 143 16.30 3.02 -10.24
C ALA A 143 15.93 4.36 -9.60
N ILE A 144 15.34 4.31 -8.42
CA ILE A 144 15.13 5.51 -7.60
C ILE A 144 16.22 5.52 -6.55
N VAL A 145 17.00 6.59 -6.49
CA VAL A 145 18.15 6.72 -5.59
C VAL A 145 17.87 7.80 -4.56
N TYR A 146 18.03 7.48 -3.29
CA TYR A 146 17.98 8.43 -2.20
C TYR A 146 19.35 8.59 -1.58
N THR A 147 19.96 9.75 -1.78
CA THR A 147 21.33 10.04 -1.33
C THR A 147 21.32 10.97 -0.13
N PHE A 148 22.09 10.63 0.91
CA PHE A 148 22.28 11.50 2.07
C PHE A 148 23.67 11.27 2.67
N ASN A 149 24.16 12.28 3.38
CA ASN A 149 25.43 12.17 4.10
C ASN A 149 25.14 11.85 5.57
N VAL A 150 25.93 10.94 6.13
CA VAL A 150 25.90 10.60 7.55
C VAL A 150 27.28 10.90 8.11
N ARG A 151 27.32 11.66 9.20
CA ARG A 151 28.57 11.97 9.89
C ARG A 151 28.84 10.92 10.96
N LYS A 152 30.08 10.50 11.04
CA LYS A 152 30.60 9.76 12.18
C LYS A 152 31.35 10.67 13.13
#